data_AF-A0A7K3QRF9-F1
#
_entry.id   AF-A0A7K3QRF9-F1
#
_cell.length_a   1.000
_cell.length_b   1.000
_cell.length_c   1.000
_cell.angle_alpha   90.00
_cell.angle_beta   90.00
_cell.angle_gamma   90.00
#
_symmetry.space_group_name_H-M   'P 1'
#
loop_
_entity.id
_entity.type
_entity.pdbx_description
1 polymer ?
#
loop_
_entity_poly.entity_id
_entity_poly.type
_entity_poly.pdbx_seq_one_letter_code
_entity_poly.pdbx_strand_id
1 'polypeptide(L)'
;MTDTPADEIAAAATRLRSLVTALDDCRGPWYVVNREQRPYPQRIDNIGVPYVVASTTTDPSHPPTIADYIAAMHPGVGNALAKWLDSWTGLEIREDAAMPEDARHALAVARAFLTHPNTTQEQT
;
A
#
# COMPACT_ATOMS: atom_id res chain seq x y z
N MET A 1 -18.03 12.57 3.56
CA MET A 1 -18.86 11.69 4.40
C MET A 1 -18.65 10.29 3.87
N THR A 2 -17.90 9.49 4.62
CA THR A 2 -17.80 8.04 4.44
C THR A 2 -18.66 7.44 5.54
N ASP A 3 -19.97 7.45 5.33
CA ASP A 3 -20.91 7.14 6.42
C ASP A 3 -21.39 5.69 6.34
N THR A 4 -20.99 4.96 5.30
CA THR A 4 -21.26 3.52 5.13
C THR A 4 -19.98 2.71 4.86
N PRO A 5 -19.96 1.39 5.15
CA PRO A 5 -18.86 0.51 4.77
C PRO A 5 -18.52 0.53 3.27
N ALA A 6 -19.53 0.70 2.42
CA ALA A 6 -19.34 0.83 0.98
C ALA A 6 -18.63 2.15 0.62
N ASP A 7 -18.96 3.24 1.29
CA ASP A 7 -18.27 4.53 1.10
C ASP A 7 -16.81 4.46 1.55
N GLU A 8 -16.51 3.74 2.64
CA GLU A 8 -15.14 3.51 3.10
C GLU A 8 -14.32 2.75 2.03
N ILE A 9 -14.88 1.70 1.45
CA ILE A 9 -14.22 0.94 0.38
C ILE A 9 -13.97 1.80 -0.85
N ALA A 10 -14.98 2.57 -1.29
CA ALA A 10 -14.85 3.48 -2.43
C ALA A 10 -13.83 4.60 -2.18
N ALA A 11 -13.77 5.12 -0.95
CA ALA A 11 -12.79 6.13 -0.55
C ALA A 11 -11.37 5.55 -0.54
N ALA A 12 -11.18 4.33 -0.03
CA ALA A 12 -9.90 3.66 -0.04
C ALA A 12 -9.39 3.38 -1.47
N ALA A 13 -10.26 2.87 -2.35
CA ALA A 13 -9.94 2.65 -3.75
C ALA A 13 -9.53 3.96 -4.46
N THR A 14 -10.30 5.03 -4.25
CA THR A 14 -10.00 6.36 -4.78
C THR A 14 -8.64 6.86 -4.30
N ARG A 15 -8.36 6.74 -3.01
CA ARG A 15 -7.07 7.19 -2.45
C ARG A 15 -5.90 6.34 -2.97
N LEU A 16 -6.05 5.02 -3.12
CA LEU A 16 -5.03 4.16 -3.73
C LEU A 16 -4.74 4.59 -5.17
N ARG A 17 -5.77 4.87 -5.98
CA ARG A 17 -5.60 5.39 -7.35
C ARG A 17 -4.83 6.71 -7.37
N SER A 18 -5.14 7.63 -6.46
CA SER A 18 -4.42 8.91 -6.34
C SER A 18 -2.95 8.71 -6.01
N LEU A 19 -2.61 7.83 -5.06
CA LEU A 19 -1.21 7.52 -4.72
C LEU A 19 -0.47 6.86 -5.90
N VAL A 20 -1.09 5.89 -6.57
CA VAL A 20 -0.51 5.23 -7.75
C VAL A 20 -0.29 6.24 -8.88
N THR A 21 -1.22 7.18 -9.08
CA THR A 21 -1.08 8.24 -10.09
C THR A 21 0.07 9.20 -9.73
N ALA A 22 0.17 9.60 -8.47
CA ALA A 22 1.24 10.49 -8.00
C ALA A 22 2.65 9.89 -8.13
N LEU A 23 2.74 8.56 -8.12
CA LEU A 23 4.00 7.82 -8.30
C LEU A 23 4.50 7.80 -9.76
N ASP A 24 3.64 8.09 -10.75
CA ASP A 24 3.97 8.18 -12.18
C ASP A 24 4.89 7.07 -12.74
N ASP A 25 6.17 7.37 -13.01
CA ASP A 25 7.18 6.46 -13.56
C ASP A 25 7.73 5.45 -12.53
N CYS A 26 7.19 5.43 -11.31
CA CYS A 26 7.61 4.50 -10.26
C CYS A 26 7.12 3.04 -10.47
N ARG A 27 6.93 2.61 -11.73
CA ARG A 27 6.17 1.41 -12.13
C ARG A 27 6.94 0.09 -12.04
N GLY A 28 8.26 0.16 -11.99
CA GLY A 28 9.13 -1.01 -12.08
C GLY A 28 9.06 -1.88 -10.82
N PRO A 29 9.51 -3.15 -10.92
CA PRO A 29 9.60 -3.99 -9.75
C PRO A 29 10.57 -3.32 -8.77
N TRP A 30 10.09 -3.12 -7.56
CA TRP A 30 10.92 -2.66 -6.47
C TRP A 30 11.80 -3.81 -5.99
N TYR A 31 13.06 -3.51 -5.64
CA TYR A 31 14.01 -4.53 -5.21
C TYR A 31 14.91 -4.02 -4.08
N VAL A 32 15.39 -4.95 -3.27
CA VAL A 32 16.33 -4.65 -2.18
C VAL A 32 17.74 -4.58 -2.75
N VAL A 33 18.39 -3.44 -2.60
CA VAL A 33 19.77 -3.21 -3.08
C VAL A 33 20.74 -4.03 -2.24
N ASN A 34 21.67 -4.74 -2.91
CA ASN A 34 22.70 -5.56 -2.25
C ASN A 34 22.14 -6.51 -1.18
N ARG A 35 20.97 -7.11 -1.46
CA ARG A 35 20.22 -8.01 -0.56
C ARG A 35 21.11 -8.98 0.23
N GLU A 36 22.03 -9.64 -0.44
CA GLU A 36 22.92 -10.64 0.17
C GLU A 36 24.02 -10.05 1.05
N GLN A 37 24.46 -8.81 0.76
CA GLN A 37 25.48 -8.12 1.55
C GLN A 37 24.90 -7.46 2.81
N ARG A 38 23.56 -7.32 2.89
CA ARG A 38 22.82 -6.75 4.02
C ARG A 38 23.37 -5.39 4.50
N PRO A 39 23.56 -4.39 3.61
CA PRO A 39 24.03 -3.08 4.03
C PRO A 39 23.00 -2.40 4.95
N TYR A 40 23.48 -1.51 5.84
CA TYR A 40 22.65 -0.72 6.74
C TYR A 40 22.81 0.79 6.47
N PRO A 41 21.72 1.54 6.26
CA PRO A 41 20.33 1.07 6.13
C PRO A 41 20.11 0.25 4.86
N GLN A 42 19.11 -0.64 4.88
CA GLN A 42 18.70 -1.36 3.66
C GLN A 42 17.92 -0.42 2.76
N ARG A 43 18.16 -0.50 1.46
CA ARG A 43 17.53 0.35 0.45
C ARG A 43 16.63 -0.46 -0.47
N ILE A 44 15.47 0.09 -0.77
CA ILE A 44 14.54 -0.40 -1.79
C ILE A 44 14.60 0.60 -2.94
N ASP A 45 15.06 0.12 -4.10
CA ASP A 45 15.19 0.92 -5.31
C ASP A 45 14.19 0.40 -6.36
N ASN A 46 13.94 1.20 -7.39
CA ASN A 46 13.05 0.86 -8.50
C ASN A 46 13.85 0.73 -9.80
N ILE A 47 13.61 -0.35 -10.56
CA ILE A 47 14.31 -0.59 -11.82
C ILE A 47 14.01 0.54 -12.82
N GLY A 48 15.07 1.11 -13.39
CA GLY A 48 14.95 2.10 -14.46
C GLY A 48 14.79 3.54 -13.99
N VAL A 49 14.79 3.80 -12.68
CA VAL A 49 14.76 5.16 -12.12
C VAL A 49 15.86 5.37 -11.08
N PRO A 50 16.54 6.54 -11.06
CA PRO A 50 17.71 6.76 -10.23
C PRO A 50 17.37 7.26 -8.81
N TYR A 51 16.29 6.78 -8.19
CA TYR A 51 15.91 7.18 -6.84
C TYR A 51 15.53 6.00 -5.93
N VAL A 52 15.69 6.24 -4.63
CA VAL A 52 15.33 5.33 -3.54
C VAL A 52 13.84 5.43 -3.29
N VAL A 53 13.13 4.30 -3.32
CA VAL A 53 11.71 4.22 -2.98
C VAL A 53 11.52 4.28 -1.47
N ALA A 54 12.33 3.52 -0.74
CA ALA A 54 12.28 3.45 0.71
C ALA A 54 13.62 3.01 1.27
N SER A 55 13.85 3.32 2.54
CA SER A 55 14.96 2.79 3.32
C SER A 55 14.45 2.25 4.64
N THR A 56 14.97 1.10 5.07
CA THR A 56 14.67 0.55 6.40
C THR A 56 15.90 0.63 7.28
N THR A 57 15.70 1.03 8.54
CA THR A 57 16.73 1.03 9.58
C THR A 57 16.70 -0.29 10.34
N THR A 58 16.72 -1.40 9.62
CA THR A 58 16.78 -2.75 10.21
C THR A 58 18.23 -3.16 10.39
N ASP A 59 18.69 -3.37 11.63
CA ASP A 59 20.07 -3.77 11.96
C ASP A 59 20.61 -4.88 11.02
N PRO A 60 21.89 -4.81 10.56
CA PRO A 60 22.46 -5.78 9.62
C PRO A 60 22.40 -7.25 10.08
N SER A 61 22.31 -7.50 11.39
CA SER A 61 22.17 -8.83 11.98
C SER A 61 20.79 -9.45 11.79
N HIS A 62 19.78 -8.66 11.42
CA HIS A 62 18.41 -9.13 11.23
C HIS A 62 18.11 -9.43 9.75
N PRO A 63 17.24 -10.40 9.47
CA PRO A 63 16.76 -10.65 8.11
C PRO A 63 16.10 -9.42 7.48
N PRO A 64 16.22 -9.19 6.15
CA PRO A 64 15.64 -8.06 5.43
C PRO A 64 14.10 -8.10 5.28
N THR A 65 13.37 -8.75 6.17
CA THR A 65 11.94 -9.05 6.00
C THR A 65 11.06 -7.80 5.85
N ILE A 66 11.42 -6.68 6.48
CA ILE A 66 10.71 -5.40 6.30
C ILE A 66 10.96 -4.85 4.88
N ALA A 67 12.21 -4.86 4.41
CA ALA A 67 12.54 -4.42 3.06
C ALA A 67 11.87 -5.31 2.00
N ASP A 68 11.77 -6.61 2.26
CA ASP A 68 11.04 -7.56 1.42
C ASP A 68 9.55 -7.27 1.35
N TYR A 69 8.94 -7.00 2.51
CA TYR A 69 7.52 -6.64 2.59
C TYR A 69 7.24 -5.34 1.82
N ILE A 70 8.09 -4.33 1.96
CA ILE A 70 7.95 -3.06 1.22
C ILE A 70 8.13 -3.29 -0.29
N ALA A 71 9.15 -4.05 -0.70
CA ALA A 71 9.40 -4.35 -2.11
C ALA A 71 8.23 -5.10 -2.76
N ALA A 72 7.53 -5.96 -1.99
CA ALA A 72 6.34 -6.65 -2.46
C ALA A 72 5.15 -5.70 -2.71
N MET A 73 5.09 -4.54 -2.05
CA MET A 73 4.03 -3.54 -2.19
C MET A 73 4.26 -2.54 -3.33
N HIS A 74 4.82 -2.99 -4.46
CA HIS A 74 5.06 -2.15 -5.63
C HIS A 74 3.76 -1.54 -6.21
N PRO A 75 3.80 -0.47 -7.02
CA PRO A 75 2.57 0.27 -7.38
C PRO A 75 1.60 -0.53 -8.23
N GLY A 76 2.08 -1.60 -8.90
CA GLY A 76 1.22 -2.57 -9.58
C GLY A 76 0.29 -3.32 -8.62
N VAL A 77 0.76 -3.66 -7.41
CA VAL A 77 -0.07 -4.22 -6.34
C VAL A 77 -1.09 -3.19 -5.87
N GLY A 78 -0.68 -1.94 -5.65
CA GLY A 78 -1.61 -0.85 -5.30
C GLY A 78 -2.73 -0.66 -6.33
N ASN A 79 -2.41 -0.72 -7.63
CA ASN A 79 -3.39 -0.64 -8.71
C ASN A 79 -4.34 -1.86 -8.73
N ALA A 80 -3.81 -3.07 -8.53
CA ALA A 80 -4.62 -4.28 -8.43
C ALA A 80 -5.58 -4.24 -7.22
N LEU A 81 -5.10 -3.79 -6.05
CA LEU A 81 -5.92 -3.59 -4.86
C LEU A 81 -7.01 -2.55 -5.10
N ALA A 82 -6.68 -1.43 -5.75
CA ALA A 82 -7.68 -0.39 -6.05
C ALA A 82 -8.82 -0.95 -6.93
N LYS A 83 -8.48 -1.70 -7.98
CA LYS A 83 -9.49 -2.35 -8.85
C LYS A 83 -10.31 -3.40 -8.11
N TRP A 84 -9.67 -4.17 -7.23
CA TRP A 84 -10.37 -5.14 -6.41
C TRP A 84 -11.34 -4.45 -5.45
N LEU A 85 -10.94 -3.39 -4.76
CA LEU A 85 -11.83 -2.60 -3.90
C LEU A 85 -12.96 -1.94 -4.71
N ASP A 86 -12.67 -1.37 -5.89
CA ASP A 86 -13.68 -0.79 -6.77
C ASP A 86 -14.77 -1.81 -7.16
N SER A 87 -14.43 -3.10 -7.28
CA SER A 87 -15.41 -4.16 -7.61
C SER A 87 -16.50 -4.37 -6.55
N TRP A 88 -16.30 -3.85 -5.33
CA TRP A 88 -17.30 -3.87 -4.26
C TRP A 88 -18.15 -2.59 -4.21
N THR A 89 -17.84 -1.59 -5.03
CA THR A 89 -18.58 -0.32 -5.05
C THR A 89 -20.00 -0.53 -5.57
N GLY A 90 -20.99 0.04 -4.88
CA GLY A 90 -22.40 -0.10 -5.25
C GLY A 90 -23.06 -1.39 -4.75
N LEU A 91 -22.32 -2.26 -4.07
CA LEU A 91 -22.89 -3.37 -3.31
C LEU A 91 -23.32 -2.89 -1.92
N GLU A 92 -24.47 -3.38 -1.45
CA GLU A 92 -24.91 -3.14 -0.07
C GLU A 92 -24.07 -3.99 0.88
N ILE A 93 -23.25 -3.32 1.71
CA ILE A 93 -22.40 -3.96 2.71
C ILE A 93 -22.93 -3.60 4.09
N ARG A 94 -23.41 -4.61 4.80
CA ARG A 94 -24.03 -4.50 6.12
C ARG A 94 -23.19 -5.19 7.17
N GLU A 95 -22.74 -4.43 8.16
CA GLU A 95 -21.96 -4.95 9.30
C GLU A 95 -22.83 -5.63 10.36
N ASP A 96 -24.14 -5.34 10.37
CA ASP A 96 -25.12 -5.93 11.29
C ASP A 96 -25.69 -7.27 10.80
N ALA A 97 -25.25 -7.76 9.64
CA ALA A 97 -25.69 -8.99 9.02
C ALA A 97 -24.52 -9.97 8.81
N ALA A 98 -24.85 -11.22 8.44
CA ALA A 98 -23.84 -12.18 8.03
C ALA A 98 -23.12 -11.69 6.76
N MET A 99 -21.87 -11.27 6.92
CA MET A 99 -21.05 -10.72 5.84
C MET A 99 -20.16 -11.81 5.21
N PRO A 100 -20.15 -11.93 3.86
CA PRO A 100 -19.19 -12.76 3.15
C PRO A 100 -17.74 -12.43 3.54
N GLU A 101 -16.88 -13.44 3.60
CA GLU A 101 -15.50 -13.28 4.03
C GLU A 101 -14.72 -12.27 3.17
N ASP A 102 -14.91 -12.30 1.85
CA ASP A 102 -14.24 -11.37 0.93
C ASP A 102 -14.65 -9.91 1.16
N ALA A 103 -15.93 -9.65 1.47
CA ALA A 103 -16.41 -8.30 1.79
C ALA A 103 -15.80 -7.80 3.11
N ARG A 104 -15.61 -8.70 4.08
CA ARG A 104 -14.93 -8.39 5.35
C ARG A 104 -13.46 -8.05 5.12
N HIS A 105 -12.78 -8.78 4.24
CA HIS A 105 -11.40 -8.47 3.87
C HIS A 105 -11.31 -7.13 3.12
N ALA A 106 -12.21 -6.86 2.19
CA ALA A 106 -12.26 -5.57 1.49
C ALA A 106 -12.42 -4.40 2.46
N LEU A 107 -13.36 -4.51 3.41
CA LEU A 107 -13.58 -3.49 4.44
C LEU A 107 -12.38 -3.34 5.39
N ALA A 108 -11.77 -4.45 5.82
CA ALA A 108 -10.59 -4.41 6.66
C ALA A 108 -9.40 -3.72 5.97
N VAL A 109 -9.17 -4.01 4.69
CA VAL A 109 -8.15 -3.34 3.88
C VAL A 109 -8.47 -1.86 3.72
N ALA A 110 -9.73 -1.52 3.41
CA ALA A 110 -10.16 -0.12 3.26
C ALA A 110 -9.91 0.68 4.54
N ARG A 111 -10.31 0.14 5.70
CA ARG A 111 -10.09 0.76 7.01
C ARG A 111 -8.61 0.92 7.32
N ALA A 112 -7.82 -0.14 7.18
CA ALA A 112 -6.37 -0.06 7.41
C ALA A 112 -5.74 1.07 6.57
N PHE A 113 -6.15 1.20 5.31
CA PHE A 113 -5.64 2.24 4.42
C PHE A 113 -6.12 3.65 4.75
N LEU A 114 -7.37 3.82 5.19
CA LEU A 114 -7.94 5.11 5.56
C LEU A 114 -7.50 5.61 6.95
N THR A 115 -7.17 4.70 7.88
CA THR A 115 -6.81 5.04 9.27
C THR A 115 -5.47 5.77 9.38
N HIS A 116 -4.66 5.77 8.31
CA HIS A 116 -3.45 6.58 8.24
C HIS A 116 -3.74 7.91 7.54
N PRO A 117 -3.88 9.05 8.25
CA PRO A 117 -3.85 10.36 7.58
C PRO A 117 -2.49 10.53 6.88
N ASN A 118 -2.47 11.16 5.71
CA ASN A 118 -1.21 11.61 5.10
C ASN A 118 -0.56 12.59 6.09
N THR A 119 0.40 12.14 6.89
CA THR A 119 1.24 13.02 7.68
C THR A 119 2.18 13.71 6.70
N THR A 120 1.72 14.82 6.13
CA THR A 120 2.62 15.85 5.62
C THR A 120 3.34 16.42 6.83
N GLN A 121 4.45 15.80 7.24
CA GLN A 121 5.39 16.47 8.12
C GLN A 121 6.12 17.51 7.28
N GLU A 122 5.68 18.76 7.37
CA GLU A 122 6.51 19.91 7.05
C GLU A 122 7.77 19.82 7.91
N GLN A 123 8.90 19.56 7.25
CA GLN A 123 10.22 19.70 7.86
C GLN A 123 10.56 21.19 7.86
N THR A 124 10.43 21.82 9.04
CA THR A 124 11.11 23.06 9.41
C THR A 124 12.61 22.86 9.58
#